data_AF-A0A0F8Z9K4-F1
#
_entry.id   AF-A0A0F8Z9K4-F1
#
_cell.length_a   1.000
_cell.length_b   1.000
_cell.length_c   1.000
_cell.angle_alpha   90.00
_cell.angle_beta   90.00
_cell.angle_gamma   90.00
#
_symmetry.space_group_name_H-M   'P 1'
#
loop_
_entity.id
_entity.type
_entity.pdbx_description
1 polymer ?
#
loop_
_entity_poly.entity_id
_entity_poly.type
_entity_poly.pdbx_seq_one_letter_code
_entity_poly.pdbx_strand_id
1 'polypeptide(L)'
;MRLAMIPMRIIKDWLDDATNGVNAELAAMTADDLDTNDTVPPDVATIIDESRDGNAALKLVPQDMTLPALLIFQSEAVVIPIGLGQGKIKATMGPIAIAYAIRSSDPAAGKEDAFYTMDAVYRSINKLFVGNDATRTRAGIQLVNLRNIDLAPMDEQIGDATLTLALIIRFQVHDTRPT
;
A
#
# COMPACT_ATOMS: atom_id res chain seq x y z
N MET A 1 9.68 -5.30 -17.84
CA MET A 1 8.64 -5.50 -16.81
C MET A 1 9.13 -5.40 -15.35
N ARG A 2 10.44 -5.30 -15.05
CA ARG A 2 10.94 -5.15 -13.66
C ARG A 2 10.51 -3.85 -12.98
N LEU A 3 10.44 -2.77 -13.76
CA LEU A 3 10.04 -1.45 -13.26
C LEU A 3 8.64 -1.41 -12.65
N ALA A 4 7.70 -2.25 -13.10
CA ALA A 4 6.35 -2.32 -12.54
C ALA A 4 6.28 -3.17 -11.25
N MET A 5 6.97 -4.32 -11.23
CA MET A 5 6.86 -5.29 -10.13
C MET A 5 7.71 -4.94 -8.91
N ILE A 6 8.94 -4.47 -9.11
CA ILE A 6 9.88 -4.28 -8.01
C ILE A 6 9.39 -3.24 -6.98
N PRO A 7 8.80 -2.10 -7.40
CA PRO A 7 8.26 -1.14 -6.45
C PRO A 7 7.15 -1.70 -5.55
N MET A 8 6.22 -2.49 -6.09
CA MET A 8 5.20 -3.18 -5.30
C MET A 8 5.84 -4.08 -4.24
N ARG A 9 6.89 -4.82 -4.61
CA ARG A 9 7.61 -5.68 -3.67
C ARG A 9 8.37 -4.91 -2.59
N ILE A 10 8.90 -3.72 -2.91
CA ILE A 10 9.54 -2.85 -1.90
C ILE A 10 8.47 -2.39 -0.89
N ILE A 11 7.32 -1.95 -1.37
CA ILE A 11 6.21 -1.50 -0.52
C ILE A 11 5.68 -2.66 0.32
N LYS A 12 5.43 -3.82 -0.29
CA LYS A 12 4.96 -5.03 0.40
C LYS A 12 5.91 -5.42 1.52
N ASP A 13 7.20 -5.60 1.22
CA ASP A 13 8.19 -6.01 2.22
C ASP A 13 8.38 -4.94 3.32
N TRP A 14 8.16 -3.64 3.03
CA TRP A 14 8.20 -2.57 4.02
C TRP A 14 6.97 -2.58 4.95
N LEU A 15 5.77 -2.75 4.40
CA LEU A 15 4.55 -2.80 5.19
C LEU A 15 4.49 -4.05 6.09
N ASP A 16 5.17 -5.13 5.68
CA ASP A 16 5.33 -6.38 6.40
C ASP A 16 6.47 -6.33 7.45
N ASP A 17 7.21 -5.22 7.52
CA ASP A 17 8.33 -5.06 8.47
C ASP A 17 7.83 -4.92 9.91
N ALA A 18 8.39 -5.71 10.82
CA ALA A 18 7.95 -5.73 12.22
C ALA A 18 8.29 -4.45 13.00
N THR A 19 9.16 -3.58 12.47
CA THR A 19 9.62 -2.36 13.16
C THR A 19 8.98 -1.09 12.59
N ASN A 20 8.74 -1.05 11.27
CA ASN A 20 8.28 0.14 10.57
C ASN A 20 7.04 -0.10 9.69
N GLY A 21 6.54 -1.34 9.65
CA GLY A 21 5.39 -1.74 8.85
C GLY A 21 4.06 -1.34 9.47
N VAL A 22 2.97 -1.76 8.82
CA VAL A 22 1.61 -1.32 9.21
C VAL A 22 1.26 -1.73 10.64
N ASN A 23 1.59 -2.95 11.05
CA ASN A 23 1.27 -3.43 12.41
C ASN A 23 2.12 -2.73 13.48
N ALA A 24 3.34 -2.30 13.13
CA ALA A 24 4.16 -1.49 14.05
C ALA A 24 3.55 -0.09 14.26
N GLU A 25 2.98 0.51 13.22
CA GLU A 25 2.26 1.78 13.33
C GLU A 25 0.93 1.63 14.07
N LEU A 26 0.16 0.56 13.83
CA LEU A 26 -1.07 0.26 14.58
C LEU A 26 -0.77 0.12 16.08
N ALA A 27 0.27 -0.64 16.43
CA ALA A 27 0.69 -0.80 17.83
C ALA A 27 1.20 0.49 18.48
N ALA A 28 1.62 1.47 17.67
CA ALA A 28 2.07 2.78 18.15
C ALA A 28 0.93 3.80 18.30
N MET A 29 -0.29 3.47 17.88
CA MET A 29 -1.45 4.36 18.03
C MET A 29 -1.76 4.61 19.50
N THR A 30 -2.07 5.86 19.81
CA THR A 30 -2.40 6.32 21.14
C THR A 30 -3.84 6.85 21.18
N ALA A 31 -4.34 7.17 22.37
CA ALA A 31 -5.65 7.78 22.53
C ALA A 31 -5.79 9.14 21.81
N ASP A 32 -4.67 9.82 21.48
CA ASP A 32 -4.69 11.07 20.72
C ASP A 32 -4.89 10.83 19.21
N ASP A 33 -4.68 9.60 18.74
CA ASP A 33 -4.88 9.20 17.34
C ASP A 33 -6.29 8.68 17.05
N LEU A 34 -7.07 8.41 18.11
CA LEU A 34 -8.39 7.79 18.04
C LEU A 34 -9.48 8.78 18.49
N ASP A 35 -10.64 8.73 17.84
CA ASP A 35 -11.82 9.42 18.32
C ASP A 35 -12.36 8.78 19.63
N THR A 36 -13.24 9.51 20.32
CA THR A 36 -13.71 9.10 21.64
C THR A 36 -14.55 7.82 21.58
N ASN A 37 -14.07 6.76 22.26
CA ASN A 37 -14.61 5.39 22.31
C ASN A 37 -14.20 4.48 21.16
N ASP A 38 -13.39 4.96 20.23
CA ASP A 38 -12.84 4.14 19.15
C ASP A 38 -11.75 3.23 19.71
N THR A 39 -11.52 2.10 19.03
CA THR A 39 -10.50 1.13 19.44
C THR A 39 -9.45 0.97 18.36
N VAL A 40 -8.22 0.66 18.77
CA VAL A 40 -7.16 0.31 17.81
C VAL A 40 -7.62 -0.89 16.97
N PRO A 41 -7.54 -0.82 15.63
CA PRO A 41 -7.92 -1.92 14.76
C PRO A 41 -7.10 -3.19 15.04
N PRO A 42 -7.62 -4.38 14.70
CA PRO A 42 -6.82 -5.60 14.73
C PRO A 42 -5.62 -5.53 13.78
N ASP A 43 -4.55 -6.25 14.13
CA ASP A 43 -3.37 -6.40 13.27
C ASP A 43 -3.76 -6.92 11.88
N VAL A 44 -3.09 -6.38 10.86
CA VAL A 44 -3.16 -6.91 9.49
C VAL A 44 -2.52 -8.29 9.47
N ALA A 45 -3.32 -9.32 9.21
CA ALA A 45 -2.87 -10.71 9.22
C ALA A 45 -2.14 -11.12 7.94
N THR A 46 -2.53 -10.55 6.80
CA THR A 46 -2.02 -10.94 5.48
C THR A 46 -1.73 -9.72 4.60
N ILE A 47 -0.56 -9.68 3.95
CA ILE A 47 -0.22 -8.67 2.93
C ILE A 47 0.21 -9.38 1.65
N ILE A 48 -0.53 -9.18 0.56
CA ILE A 48 -0.25 -9.77 -0.75
C ILE A 48 -0.03 -8.69 -1.82
N ASP A 49 0.73 -9.04 -2.87
CA ASP A 49 1.05 -8.14 -3.98
C ASP A 49 0.84 -8.81 -5.34
N GLU A 50 0.38 -8.03 -6.32
CA GLU A 50 0.08 -8.47 -7.70
C GLU A 50 1.26 -9.16 -8.38
N SER A 51 2.51 -8.84 -7.99
CA SER A 51 3.68 -9.41 -8.66
C SER A 51 3.98 -10.87 -8.29
N ARG A 52 3.26 -11.41 -7.30
CA ARG A 52 3.44 -12.76 -6.76
C ARG A 52 2.12 -13.48 -6.48
N ASP A 53 1.02 -12.75 -6.32
CA ASP A 53 -0.29 -13.31 -6.00
C ASP A 53 -1.33 -12.89 -7.06
N GLY A 54 -1.91 -13.90 -7.72
CA GLY A 54 -2.95 -13.69 -8.73
C GLY A 54 -4.26 -13.13 -8.17
N ASN A 55 -4.54 -13.33 -6.88
CA ASN A 55 -5.71 -12.76 -6.23
C ASN A 55 -5.55 -11.25 -6.07
N ALA A 56 -4.36 -10.77 -5.71
CA ALA A 56 -4.07 -9.32 -5.70
C ALA A 56 -4.22 -8.71 -7.10
N ALA A 57 -3.74 -9.41 -8.14
CA ALA A 57 -3.88 -8.97 -9.54
C ALA A 57 -5.35 -8.86 -9.98
N LEU A 58 -6.19 -9.80 -9.55
CA LEU A 58 -7.62 -9.85 -9.84
C LEU A 58 -8.47 -9.03 -8.85
N LYS A 59 -7.85 -8.40 -7.86
CA LYS A 59 -8.50 -7.71 -6.74
C LYS A 59 -9.48 -8.62 -5.98
N LEU A 60 -9.18 -9.91 -5.90
CA LEU A 60 -10.01 -10.90 -5.23
C LEU A 60 -9.53 -11.17 -3.82
N VAL A 61 -10.48 -11.39 -2.91
CA VAL A 61 -10.24 -11.85 -1.54
C VAL A 61 -10.72 -13.29 -1.44
N PRO A 62 -9.82 -14.29 -1.45
CA PRO A 62 -10.18 -15.69 -1.25
C PRO A 62 -10.92 -15.91 0.07
N GLN A 63 -11.87 -16.85 0.08
CA GLN A 63 -12.67 -17.13 1.28
C GLN A 63 -11.84 -17.67 2.46
N ASP A 64 -10.74 -18.37 2.15
CA ASP A 64 -9.78 -18.98 3.06
C ASP A 64 -8.63 -18.04 3.48
N MET A 65 -8.59 -16.81 2.95
CA MET A 65 -7.62 -15.80 3.37
C MET A 65 -7.85 -15.38 4.81
N THR A 66 -6.76 -15.27 5.58
CA THR A 66 -6.83 -14.72 6.94
C THR A 66 -6.95 -13.21 6.86
N LEU A 67 -8.02 -12.67 7.46
CA LEU A 67 -8.37 -11.25 7.49
C LEU A 67 -8.12 -10.67 8.89
N PRO A 68 -7.83 -9.36 9.02
CA PRO A 68 -7.76 -8.36 7.95
C PRO A 68 -6.56 -8.51 7.02
N ALA A 69 -6.68 -8.05 5.78
CA ALA A 69 -5.62 -8.16 4.77
C ALA A 69 -5.41 -6.88 3.96
N LEU A 70 -4.19 -6.70 3.46
CA LEU A 70 -3.83 -5.67 2.49
C LEU A 70 -3.51 -6.29 1.12
N LEU A 71 -4.15 -5.76 0.08
CA LEU A 71 -3.93 -6.14 -1.31
C LEU A 71 -3.22 -5.00 -2.04
N ILE A 72 -2.03 -5.28 -2.58
CA ILE A 72 -1.21 -4.29 -3.28
C ILE A 72 -1.23 -4.60 -4.78
N PHE A 73 -1.76 -3.67 -5.58
CA PHE A 73 -1.90 -3.85 -7.02
C PHE A 73 -1.67 -2.53 -7.77
N GLN A 74 -1.40 -2.63 -9.07
CA GLN A 74 -1.27 -1.47 -9.92
C GLN A 74 -2.67 -0.87 -10.21
N SER A 75 -2.87 0.39 -9.86
CA SER A 75 -4.10 1.12 -10.15
C SER A 75 -4.07 1.72 -11.56
N GLU A 76 -5.24 1.89 -12.18
CA GLU A 76 -5.33 2.41 -13.55
C GLU A 76 -4.70 3.80 -13.64
N ALA A 77 -3.79 3.97 -14.60
CA ALA A 77 -3.00 5.19 -14.75
C ALA A 77 -3.80 6.28 -15.48
N VAL A 78 -3.96 7.44 -14.86
CA VAL A 78 -4.13 8.68 -15.64
C VAL A 78 -2.78 9.02 -16.25
N VAL A 79 -2.67 8.85 -17.58
CA VAL A 79 -1.47 9.17 -18.35
C VAL A 79 -1.28 10.69 -18.38
N ILE A 80 -0.17 11.19 -17.82
CA ILE A 80 0.26 12.58 -17.99
C ILE A 80 1.46 12.56 -18.95
N PRO A 81 1.46 13.37 -20.03
CA PRO A 81 2.54 13.40 -20.99
C PRO A 81 3.84 13.90 -20.34
N ILE A 82 4.90 13.10 -20.44
CA ILE A 82 6.23 13.43 -19.89
C ILE A 82 6.99 14.23 -20.96
N GLY A 83 7.43 15.44 -20.62
CA GLY A 83 8.36 16.21 -21.44
C GLY A 83 9.70 15.47 -21.57
N LEU A 84 10.24 15.44 -22.80
CA LEU A 84 11.47 14.73 -23.18
C LEU A 84 12.70 15.33 -22.48
N GLY A 85 13.02 14.85 -21.27
CA GLY A 85 14.30 15.08 -20.61
C GLY A 85 15.26 13.92 -20.92
N GLN A 86 16.20 14.12 -21.84
CA GLN A 86 17.29 13.17 -22.06
C GLN A 86 18.27 13.20 -20.88
N GLY A 87 18.40 12.06 -20.18
CA GLY A 87 19.43 11.83 -19.17
C GLY A 87 18.91 11.02 -17.98
N LYS A 88 19.20 9.71 -17.97
CA LYS A 88 18.82 8.71 -16.94
C LYS A 88 17.30 8.58 -16.78
N ILE A 89 16.73 7.42 -17.14
CA ILE A 89 15.27 7.23 -17.24
C ILE A 89 14.65 7.31 -15.82
N LYS A 90 14.30 8.52 -15.38
CA LYS A 90 13.34 8.73 -14.31
C LYS A 90 11.96 8.45 -14.89
N ALA A 91 11.46 7.24 -14.69
CA ALA A 91 10.12 6.89 -15.10
C ALA A 91 9.13 7.27 -14.00
N THR A 92 8.02 7.88 -14.39
CA THR A 92 6.84 7.95 -13.53
C THR A 92 6.08 6.66 -13.73
N MET A 93 6.02 5.82 -12.70
CA MET A 93 5.24 4.59 -12.77
C MET A 93 3.76 4.91 -12.60
N GLY A 94 2.89 4.02 -13.10
CA GLY A 94 1.47 4.06 -12.75
C GLY A 94 1.27 4.00 -11.22
N PRO A 95 0.15 4.54 -10.71
CA PRO A 95 -0.15 4.52 -9.29
C PRO A 95 -0.20 3.08 -8.75
N ILE A 96 0.27 2.87 -7.53
CA ILE A 96 0.04 1.63 -6.77
C ILE A 96 -1.13 1.88 -5.83
N ALA A 97 -2.10 0.98 -5.79
CA ALA A 97 -3.13 0.95 -4.77
C ALA A 97 -2.80 -0.09 -3.69
N ILE A 98 -3.09 0.26 -2.45
CA ILE A 98 -3.07 -0.63 -1.28
C ILE A 98 -4.51 -0.66 -0.76
N ALA A 99 -5.23 -1.74 -0.98
CA ALA A 99 -6.62 -1.90 -0.55
C ALA A 99 -6.72 -2.73 0.73
N TYR A 100 -7.60 -2.34 1.64
CA TYR A 100 -7.90 -3.07 2.88
C TYR A 100 -9.13 -3.94 2.73
N ALA A 101 -8.96 -5.23 3.01
CA ALA A 101 -9.99 -6.24 3.05
C ALA A 101 -10.28 -6.62 4.50
N ILE A 102 -11.56 -6.58 4.88
CA ILE A 102 -12.04 -7.03 6.18
C ILE A 102 -13.35 -7.82 6.02
N ARG A 103 -13.59 -8.73 6.97
CA ARG A 103 -14.89 -9.37 7.17
C ARG A 103 -15.45 -8.83 8.49
N SER A 104 -16.45 -7.96 8.40
CA SER A 104 -17.14 -7.40 9.57
C SER A 104 -18.64 -7.62 9.45
N SER A 105 -19.28 -7.99 10.56
CA SER A 105 -20.74 -8.01 10.69
C SER A 105 -21.33 -6.61 10.93
N ASP A 106 -20.49 -5.64 11.30
CA ASP A 106 -20.87 -4.24 11.47
C ASP A 106 -20.10 -3.38 10.43
N PRO A 107 -20.79 -2.88 9.39
CA PRO A 107 -20.17 -2.05 8.36
C PRO A 107 -19.60 -0.72 8.89
N ALA A 108 -20.14 -0.17 9.99
CA ALA A 108 -19.62 1.08 10.54
C ALA A 108 -18.26 0.85 11.20
N ALA A 109 -18.17 -0.15 12.08
CA ALA A 109 -16.91 -0.55 12.70
C ALA A 109 -15.87 -1.00 11.65
N GLY A 110 -16.29 -1.71 10.60
CA GLY A 110 -15.38 -2.11 9.53
C GLY A 110 -14.82 -0.93 8.72
N LYS A 111 -15.59 0.16 8.57
CA LYS A 111 -15.11 1.40 7.94
C LYS A 111 -14.15 2.16 8.84
N GLU A 112 -14.45 2.24 10.12
CA GLU A 112 -13.59 2.82 11.14
C GLU A 112 -12.22 2.11 11.19
N ASP A 113 -12.22 0.78 11.29
CA ASP A 113 -11.02 -0.05 11.24
C ASP A 113 -10.20 0.23 9.97
N ALA A 114 -10.87 0.37 8.84
CA ALA A 114 -10.24 0.65 7.57
C ALA A 114 -9.59 2.05 7.54
N PHE A 115 -10.21 3.07 8.15
CA PHE A 115 -9.64 4.42 8.23
C PHE A 115 -8.38 4.45 9.08
N TYR A 116 -8.42 3.88 10.28
CA TYR A 116 -7.25 3.81 11.16
C TYR A 116 -6.15 2.95 10.54
N THR A 117 -6.48 1.79 9.95
CA THR A 117 -5.48 0.97 9.24
C THR A 117 -4.85 1.74 8.08
N MET A 118 -5.61 2.52 7.33
CA MET A 118 -5.06 3.34 6.24
C MET A 118 -4.19 4.50 6.75
N ASP A 119 -4.49 5.07 7.92
CA ASP A 119 -3.60 6.04 8.57
C ASP A 119 -2.28 5.39 9.01
N ALA A 120 -2.33 4.18 9.58
CA ALA A 120 -1.14 3.39 9.90
C ALA A 120 -0.30 3.10 8.64
N VAL A 121 -0.93 2.70 7.53
CA VAL A 121 -0.24 2.53 6.23
C VAL A 121 0.37 3.86 5.77
N TYR A 122 -0.36 4.97 5.86
CA TYR A 122 0.15 6.29 5.49
C TYR A 122 1.40 6.69 6.30
N ARG A 123 1.37 6.52 7.63
CA ARG A 123 2.51 6.79 8.51
C ARG A 123 3.71 5.91 8.17
N SER A 124 3.47 4.60 7.97
CA SER A 124 4.51 3.64 7.58
C SER A 124 5.16 4.03 6.25
N ILE A 125 4.36 4.39 5.23
CA ILE A 125 4.88 4.83 3.94
C ILE A 125 5.68 6.13 4.07
N ASN A 126 5.23 7.10 4.86
CA ASN A 126 6.03 8.31 5.10
C ASN A 126 7.38 7.97 5.74
N LYS A 127 7.42 7.04 6.70
CA LYS A 127 8.67 6.56 7.31
C LYS A 127 9.61 5.92 6.28
N LEU A 128 9.09 5.18 5.29
CA LEU A 128 9.90 4.64 4.18
C LEU A 128 10.69 5.74 3.45
N PHE A 129 10.08 6.91 3.24
CA PHE A 129 10.70 8.01 2.50
C PHE A 129 11.57 8.94 3.37
N VAL A 130 11.44 8.89 4.70
CA VAL A 130 12.36 9.52 5.66
C VAL A 130 13.58 8.62 5.93
N GLY A 131 13.42 7.30 5.75
CA GLY A 131 14.46 6.30 5.98
C GLY A 131 15.62 6.31 4.98
N ASN A 132 16.48 5.30 5.10
CA ASN A 132 17.67 5.14 4.27
C ASN A 132 17.33 4.69 2.83
N ASP A 133 18.10 5.14 1.84
CA ASP A 133 18.00 4.71 0.44
C ASP A 133 18.07 3.19 0.24
N ALA A 134 18.74 2.48 1.15
CA ALA A 134 18.85 1.02 1.12
C ALA A 134 17.48 0.32 1.22
N THR A 135 16.55 0.82 2.04
CA THR A 135 15.22 0.21 2.19
C THR A 135 14.33 0.50 0.99
N ARG A 136 14.64 1.57 0.25
CA ARG A 136 13.94 1.99 -0.98
C ARG A 136 14.55 1.43 -2.27
N THR A 137 15.58 0.59 -2.17
CA THR A 137 16.30 0.09 -3.34
C THR A 137 16.29 -1.43 -3.38
N ARG A 138 15.83 -1.99 -4.50
CA ARG A 138 15.86 -3.44 -4.72
C ARG A 138 16.17 -3.77 -6.16
N ALA A 139 17.06 -4.75 -6.37
CA ALA A 139 17.38 -5.29 -7.69
C ALA A 139 17.75 -4.23 -8.76
N GLY A 140 18.32 -3.10 -8.33
CA GLY A 140 18.67 -1.98 -9.22
C GLY A 140 17.53 -0.98 -9.47
N ILE A 141 16.36 -1.13 -8.86
CA ILE A 141 15.28 -0.14 -8.90
C ILE A 141 15.22 0.56 -7.55
N GLN A 142 15.20 1.90 -7.56
CA GLN A 142 15.09 2.75 -6.38
C GLN A 142 13.80 3.57 -6.42
N LEU A 143 13.08 3.64 -5.30
CA LEU A 143 12.01 4.62 -5.06
C LEU A 143 12.66 5.95 -4.68
N VAL A 144 12.51 6.97 -5.52
CA VAL A 144 13.22 8.25 -5.37
C VAL A 144 12.42 9.26 -4.56
N ASN A 145 11.15 9.46 -4.95
CA ASN A 145 10.33 10.49 -4.34
C ASN A 145 8.86 10.08 -4.33
N LEU A 146 8.21 10.29 -3.20
CA LEU A 146 6.77 10.19 -3.04
C LEU A 146 6.13 11.46 -3.62
N ARG A 147 5.25 11.29 -4.61
CA ARG A 147 4.64 12.41 -5.35
C ARG A 147 3.28 12.77 -4.81
N ASN A 148 2.45 11.76 -4.56
CA ASN A 148 1.12 11.95 -4.04
C ASN A 148 0.65 10.68 -3.32
N ILE A 149 -0.22 10.88 -2.33
CA ILE A 149 -1.00 9.83 -1.70
C ILE A 149 -2.45 10.30 -1.68
N ASP A 150 -3.34 9.53 -2.32
CA ASP A 150 -4.79 9.77 -2.27
C ASP A 150 -5.48 8.62 -1.53
N LEU A 151 -6.49 8.92 -0.72
CA LEU A 151 -7.40 7.91 -0.18
C LEU A 151 -8.63 7.79 -1.08
N ALA A 152 -9.00 6.57 -1.45
CA ALA A 152 -10.16 6.30 -2.29
C ALA A 152 -11.09 5.26 -1.64
N PRO A 153 -12.42 5.51 -1.57
CA PRO A 153 -13.37 4.48 -1.19
C PRO A 153 -13.40 3.39 -2.26
N MET A 154 -13.42 2.13 -1.84
CA MET A 154 -13.60 1.01 -2.76
C MET A 154 -14.98 0.36 -2.61
N ASP A 155 -15.59 0.39 -1.41
CA ASP A 155 -16.94 -0.15 -1.08
C ASP A 155 -17.39 -1.32 -2.01
N GLU A 156 -16.48 -2.25 -2.27
CA GLU A 156 -16.69 -3.36 -3.21
C GLU A 156 -16.80 -4.64 -2.38
N GLN A 157 -17.99 -5.24 -2.41
CA GLN A 157 -18.23 -6.50 -1.73
C GLN A 157 -17.75 -7.65 -2.61
N ILE A 158 -16.82 -8.45 -2.09
CA ILE A 158 -16.23 -9.60 -2.77
C ILE A 158 -16.47 -10.84 -1.91
N GLY A 159 -17.56 -11.54 -2.22
CA GLY A 159 -18.04 -12.64 -1.40
C GLY A 159 -18.47 -12.15 -0.01
N ASP A 160 -17.86 -12.72 1.03
CA ASP A 160 -18.15 -12.39 2.44
C ASP A 160 -17.18 -11.33 3.02
N ALA A 161 -16.23 -10.84 2.22
CA ALA A 161 -15.31 -9.77 2.62
C ALA A 161 -15.61 -8.50 1.81
N THR A 162 -15.30 -7.35 2.39
CA THR A 162 -15.49 -6.05 1.72
C THR A 162 -14.14 -5.35 1.60
N LEU A 163 -13.79 -4.98 0.37
CA LEU A 163 -12.74 -4.00 0.13
C LEU A 163 -13.30 -2.63 0.48
N THR A 164 -12.80 -2.06 1.57
CA THR A 164 -13.47 -0.92 2.19
C THR A 164 -12.83 0.39 1.74
N LEU A 165 -11.50 0.48 1.86
CA LEU A 165 -10.71 1.66 1.49
C LEU A 165 -9.44 1.25 0.77
N ALA A 166 -8.95 2.13 -0.10
CA ALA A 166 -7.63 1.99 -0.71
C ALA A 166 -6.80 3.27 -0.65
N LEU A 167 -5.53 3.11 -0.36
CA LEU A 167 -4.53 4.17 -0.46
C LEU A 167 -3.81 4.08 -1.81
N ILE A 168 -3.91 5.14 -2.61
CA ILE A 168 -3.31 5.24 -3.94
C ILE A 168 -2.03 6.07 -3.84
N ILE A 169 -0.90 5.42 -4.04
CA ILE A 169 0.43 6.00 -3.91
C ILE A 169 1.04 6.21 -5.29
N ARG A 170 1.61 7.40 -5.50
CA ARG A 170 2.39 7.74 -6.70
C ARG A 170 3.80 8.10 -6.29
N PHE A 171 4.78 7.53 -6.98
CA PHE A 171 6.20 7.83 -6.74
C PHE A 171 7.01 7.78 -8.02
N GLN A 172 8.21 8.35 -7.95
CA GLN A 172 9.20 8.26 -9.01
C GLN A 172 10.14 7.09 -8.77
N VAL A 173 10.45 6.37 -9.84
CA VAL A 173 11.43 5.28 -9.84
C VAL A 173 12.62 5.62 -10.69
N HIS A 174 13.77 5.13 -10.25
CA HIS A 174 15.04 5.23 -10.95
C HIS A 174 15.67 3.85 -11.08
N ASP A 175 16.06 3.49 -12.31
CA ASP A 175 16.92 2.33 -12.54
C ASP A 175 18.38 2.75 -12.32
N THR A 176 19.01 2.15 -11.32
CA THR A 176 20.38 2.46 -10.89
C THR A 176 21.43 1.61 -11.63
N ARG A 177 21.01 0.70 -12.53
CA ARG A 177 21.95 -0.08 -13.32
C ARG A 177 22.39 0.71 -14.56
N PRO A 178 23.71 0.74 -14.87
CA PRO A 178 24.15 1.28 -16.15
C PRO A 178 23.60 0.42 -17.29
N THR A 179 22.91 1.06 -18.23
CA THR A 179 22.53 0.48 -19.53
C THR A 179 23.73 0.33 -20.43
#